data_AF-A0A524EVC0-F1
#
_entry.id   AF-A0A524EVC0-F1
#
_cell.length_a   1.000
_cell.length_b   1.000
_cell.length_c   1.000
_cell.angle_alpha   90.00
_cell.angle_beta   90.00
_cell.angle_gamma   90.00
#
_symmetry.space_group_name_H-M   'P 1'
#
loop_
_entity.id
_entity.type
_entity.pdbx_description
1 polymer ?
#
loop_
_entity_poly.entity_id
_entity_poly.type
_entity_poly.pdbx_seq_one_letter_code
_entity_poly.pdbx_strand_id
1 'polypeptide(L)'
;MLILTYFHPVLGPDILLTEPENIVDSIDPGHLNEIKSLLDTAEPGFFTHFFSVDMRTVNMVFSLPSPWARGGEEIAMLTKVIQEADPNLELYENQFLHFINQIRNEIPDVYKVFYFRKPP
;
A
#
# COMPACT_ATOMS: atom_id res chain seq x y z
N MET A 1 -8.03 0.51 9.75
CA MET A 1 -7.90 -0.57 8.77
C MET A 1 -6.94 -0.13 7.67
N LEU A 2 -5.67 -0.49 7.82
CA LEU A 2 -4.58 -0.17 6.92
C LEU A 2 -3.99 -1.44 6.30
N ILE A 3 -3.60 -1.34 5.04
CA ILE A 3 -2.95 -2.41 4.29
C ILE A 3 -1.76 -1.77 3.57
N LEU A 4 -0.58 -2.36 3.74
CA LEU A 4 0.62 -2.00 2.99
C LEU A 4 0.88 -3.10 1.97
N THR A 5 0.77 -2.74 0.70
CA THR A 5 1.04 -3.61 -0.45
C THR A 5 2.39 -3.22 -1.06
N TYR A 6 3.13 -4.20 -1.57
CA TYR A 6 4.40 -3.98 -2.26
C TYR A 6 4.49 -4.84 -3.52
N PHE A 7 5.31 -4.44 -4.48
CA PHE A 7 5.52 -5.21 -5.69
C PHE A 7 6.62 -6.24 -5.48
N HIS A 8 6.27 -7.53 -5.44
CA HIS A 8 7.26 -8.61 -5.39
C HIS A 8 7.72 -8.98 -6.82
N PRO A 9 9.02 -9.03 -7.12
CA PRO A 9 9.53 -9.13 -8.49
C PRO A 9 9.16 -10.43 -9.22
N VAL A 10 8.78 -11.48 -8.50
CA VAL A 10 8.37 -12.79 -9.07
C VAL A 10 6.86 -13.04 -8.95
N LEU A 11 6.21 -12.47 -7.93
CA LEU A 11 4.82 -12.81 -7.59
C LEU A 11 3.83 -11.71 -8.02
N GLY A 12 4.34 -10.51 -8.36
CA GLY A 12 3.52 -9.32 -8.53
C GLY A 12 3.17 -8.66 -7.19
N PRO A 13 2.12 -7.83 -7.15
CA PRO A 13 1.67 -7.18 -5.93
C PRO A 13 1.29 -8.18 -4.83
N ASP A 14 1.82 -7.97 -3.64
CA ASP A 14 1.46 -8.74 -2.46
C ASP A 14 1.35 -7.85 -1.21
N ILE A 15 0.67 -8.35 -0.20
CA ILE A 15 0.49 -7.66 1.07
C ILE A 15 1.74 -7.88 1.93
N LEU A 16 2.35 -6.78 2.35
CA LEU A 16 3.48 -6.79 3.27
C LEU A 16 3.01 -6.80 4.73
N LEU A 17 2.11 -5.87 5.07
CA LEU A 17 1.68 -5.63 6.45
C LEU A 17 0.23 -5.15 6.47
N THR A 18 -0.47 -5.44 7.57
CA THR A 18 -1.80 -4.90 7.81
C THR A 18 -1.97 -4.45 9.25
N GLU A 19 -2.88 -3.49 9.46
CA GLU A 19 -3.27 -3.01 10.79
C GLU A 19 -4.80 -2.81 10.87
N PRO A 20 -5.51 -3.60 11.67
CA PRO A 20 -5.00 -4.71 12.50
C PRO A 20 -4.48 -5.88 11.66
N GLU A 21 -3.58 -6.71 12.23
CA GLU A 21 -2.90 -7.83 11.52
C GLU A 21 -3.86 -8.83 10.87
N ASN A 22 -5.05 -9.01 11.43
CA ASN A 22 -6.07 -9.95 10.96
C ASN A 22 -7.15 -9.30 10.08
N ILE A 23 -6.93 -8.08 9.58
CA ILE A 23 -7.92 -7.41 8.73
C ILE A 23 -8.22 -8.20 7.45
N VAL A 24 -7.23 -8.89 6.90
CA VAL A 24 -7.36 -9.65 5.65
C VAL A 24 -8.41 -10.76 5.75
N ASP A 25 -8.63 -11.29 6.96
CA ASP A 25 -9.64 -12.32 7.23
C ASP A 25 -11.07 -11.76 7.20
N SER A 26 -11.22 -10.44 7.35
CA SER A 26 -12.51 -9.74 7.35
C SER A 26 -12.89 -9.15 6.00
N ILE A 27 -11.98 -9.16 5.02
CA ILE A 27 -12.19 -8.63 3.68
C ILE A 27 -12.50 -9.79 2.73
N ASP A 28 -13.49 -9.61 1.85
CA ASP A 28 -13.79 -10.59 0.82
C ASP A 28 -12.53 -10.89 -0.03
N PRO A 29 -12.18 -12.17 -0.27
CA PRO A 29 -10.98 -12.51 -1.03
C PRO A 29 -10.90 -11.89 -2.44
N GLY A 30 -12.05 -11.65 -3.09
CA GLY A 30 -12.14 -10.96 -4.37
C GLY A 30 -11.69 -9.51 -4.26
N HIS A 31 -12.24 -8.77 -3.28
CA HIS A 31 -11.81 -7.39 -3.01
C HIS A 31 -10.34 -7.31 -2.59
N LEU A 32 -9.84 -8.28 -1.81
CA LEU A 32 -8.43 -8.30 -1.41
C LEU A 32 -7.49 -8.48 -2.61
N ASN A 33 -7.87 -9.32 -3.58
CA ASN A 33 -7.11 -9.47 -4.82
C ASN A 33 -7.19 -8.21 -5.68
N GLU A 34 -8.36 -7.56 -5.73
CA GLU A 34 -8.51 -6.30 -6.46
C GLU A 34 -7.66 -5.17 -5.82
N ILE A 35 -7.62 -5.05 -4.48
CA ILE A 35 -6.72 -4.13 -3.76
C ILE A 35 -5.27 -4.36 -4.19
N LYS A 36 -4.82 -5.62 -4.24
CA LYS A 36 -3.46 -5.94 -4.70
C LYS A 36 -3.24 -5.48 -6.14
N SER A 37 -4.19 -5.74 -7.03
CA SER A 37 -4.08 -5.37 -8.45
C SER A 37 -4.01 -3.86 -8.70
N LEU A 38 -4.53 -3.03 -7.79
CA LEU A 38 -4.42 -1.58 -7.91
C LEU A 38 -2.97 -1.10 -7.97
N LEU A 39 -2.03 -1.80 -7.30
CA LEU A 39 -0.61 -1.45 -7.35
C LEU A 39 -0.02 -1.61 -8.77
N ASP A 40 -0.56 -2.51 -9.58
CA ASP A 40 -0.11 -2.72 -10.97
C ASP A 40 -0.67 -1.69 -11.94
N THR A 41 -1.89 -1.22 -11.68
CA THR A 41 -2.65 -0.41 -12.64
C THR A 41 -2.70 1.06 -12.31
N ALA A 42 -2.49 1.44 -11.05
CA ALA A 42 -2.63 2.82 -10.62
C ALA A 42 -1.35 3.62 -10.87
N GLU A 43 -1.53 4.88 -11.24
CA GLU A 43 -0.45 5.86 -11.29
C GLU A 43 0.01 6.23 -9.87
N PRO A 44 1.27 6.65 -9.69
CA PRO A 44 1.76 7.16 -8.41
C PRO A 44 0.90 8.33 -7.88
N GLY A 45 0.63 8.32 -6.57
CA GLY A 45 -0.14 9.38 -5.90
C GLY A 45 -1.37 8.89 -5.16
N PHE A 46 -2.15 9.85 -4.65
CA PHE A 46 -3.35 9.61 -3.84
C PHE A 46 -4.60 9.42 -4.71
N PHE A 47 -5.40 8.41 -4.40
CA PHE A 47 -6.67 8.16 -5.08
C PHE A 47 -7.67 7.41 -4.20
N THR A 48 -8.93 7.38 -4.65
CA THR A 48 -10.00 6.58 -4.03
C THR A 48 -10.41 5.45 -4.97
N HIS A 49 -10.85 4.32 -4.42
CA HIS A 49 -11.41 3.22 -5.20
C HIS A 49 -12.63 2.62 -4.50
N PHE A 50 -13.65 2.29 -5.29
CA PHE A 50 -14.88 1.65 -4.82
C PHE A 50 -14.90 0.20 -5.31
N PHE A 51 -14.86 -0.74 -4.38
CA PHE A 51 -14.98 -2.18 -4.67
C PHE A 51 -16.45 -2.62 -4.68
N SER A 52 -17.25 -2.00 -3.81
CA SER A 52 -18.69 -2.18 -3.73
C SER A 52 -19.35 -0.94 -3.17
N VAL A 53 -20.69 -0.97 -3.02
CA VAL A 53 -21.45 0.11 -2.37
C VAL A 53 -20.97 0.35 -0.94
N ASP A 54 -20.60 -0.72 -0.24
CA ASP A 54 -20.25 -0.70 1.18
C ASP A 54 -18.73 -0.72 1.43
N MET A 55 -17.92 -0.87 0.37
CA MET A 55 -16.47 -0.96 0.48
C MET A 55 -15.77 0.05 -0.42
N ARG A 56 -15.22 1.08 0.22
CA ARG A 56 -14.40 2.14 -0.37
C ARG A 56 -13.02 2.15 0.27
N THR A 57 -12.01 2.53 -0.50
CA THR A 57 -10.65 2.75 -0.01
C THR A 57 -10.12 4.10 -0.42
N VAL A 58 -9.16 4.60 0.36
CA VAL A 58 -8.18 5.57 -0.09
C VAL A 58 -6.83 4.88 -0.18
N ASN A 59 -6.09 5.23 -1.22
CA ASN A 59 -4.86 4.58 -1.60
C ASN A 59 -3.82 5.65 -1.89
N MET A 60 -2.56 5.35 -1.60
CA MET A 60 -1.42 6.13 -2.05
C MET A 60 -0.35 5.20 -2.56
N VAL A 61 -0.08 5.27 -3.87
CA VAL A 61 1.05 4.58 -4.50
C VAL A 61 2.28 5.46 -4.38
N PHE A 62 3.39 4.88 -3.93
CA PHE A 62 4.64 5.59 -3.69
C PHE A 62 5.86 4.71 -3.97
N SER A 63 6.96 5.36 -4.34
CA SER A 63 8.27 4.71 -4.49
C SER A 63 9.16 4.84 -3.26
N LEU A 64 10.04 3.87 -3.05
CA LEU A 64 11.13 3.93 -2.09
C LEU A 64 12.47 3.69 -2.81
N PRO A 65 13.49 4.55 -2.60
CA PRO A 65 14.82 4.32 -3.17
C PRO A 65 15.38 2.96 -2.72
N SER A 66 15.88 2.18 -3.68
CA SER A 66 16.41 0.84 -3.43
C SER A 66 17.54 0.50 -4.38
N PRO A 67 18.76 0.31 -3.85
CA PRO A 67 19.87 -0.24 -4.61
C PRO A 67 19.65 -1.68 -5.10
N TRP A 68 18.65 -2.39 -4.56
CA TRP A 68 18.34 -3.78 -4.93
C TRP A 68 17.31 -3.85 -6.07
N ALA A 69 16.53 -2.79 -6.27
CA ALA A 69 15.59 -2.68 -7.37
C ALA A 69 16.32 -2.47 -8.70
N ARG A 70 15.86 -3.14 -9.77
CA ARG A 70 16.40 -2.96 -11.14
C ARG A 70 16.28 -1.51 -11.63
N GLY A 71 15.21 -0.81 -11.25
CA GLY A 71 14.96 0.58 -11.60
C GLY A 71 15.44 1.61 -10.57
N GLY A 72 16.13 1.15 -9.51
CA GLY A 72 16.56 2.01 -8.39
C GLY A 72 15.44 2.36 -7.39
N GLU A 73 14.22 1.90 -7.62
CA GLU A 73 13.06 2.15 -6.77
C GLU A 73 12.18 0.91 -6.59
N GLU A 74 11.66 0.74 -5.38
CA GLU A 74 10.61 -0.22 -5.04
C GLU A 74 9.27 0.51 -5.06
N ILE A 75 8.22 -0.13 -5.54
CA ILE A 75 6.88 0.45 -5.57
C ILE A 75 6.03 -0.22 -4.48
N ALA A 76 5.36 0.61 -3.70
CA ALA A 76 4.44 0.20 -2.65
C ALA A 76 3.17 1.03 -2.68
N MET A 77 2.13 0.52 -2.03
CA MET A 77 0.87 1.24 -1.86
C MET A 77 0.38 1.11 -0.43
N LEU A 78 0.01 2.25 0.15
CA LEU A 78 -0.70 2.31 1.41
C LEU A 78 -2.19 2.46 1.13
N THR A 79 -2.98 1.54 1.68
CA THR A 79 -4.43 1.51 1.52
C THR A 79 -5.10 1.65 2.89
N LYS A 80 -6.09 2.53 3.01
CA LYS A 80 -7.03 2.57 4.12
C LYS A 80 -8.41 2.19 3.64
N VAL A 81 -9.03 1.21 4.31
CA VAL A 81 -10.44 0.89 4.12
C VAL A 81 -11.27 1.94 4.86
N ILE A 82 -12.17 2.61 4.13
CA ILE A 82 -13.05 3.65 4.65
C ILE A 82 -14.33 2.98 5.16
N GLN A 83 -14.65 3.25 6.42
CA GLN A 83 -15.93 2.84 7.03
C GLN A 83 -16.84 4.04 7.31
N GLU A 84 -16.30 5.25 7.25
CA GLU A 84 -17.05 6.47 7.47
C GLU A 84 -17.93 6.81 6.25
N ALA A 85 -19.14 7.28 6.51
CA ALA A 85 -20.04 7.76 5.45
C ALA A 85 -19.43 8.97 4.71
N ASP A 86 -18.90 9.94 5.47
CA ASP A 86 -18.29 11.17 4.96
C ASP A 86 -16.82 11.30 5.41
N PRO A 87 -15.86 10.70 4.66
CA PRO A 87 -14.46 10.70 5.01
C PRO A 87 -13.79 12.02 4.63
N ASN A 88 -12.93 12.53 5.53
CA ASN A 88 -12.06 13.65 5.20
C ASN A 88 -10.86 13.17 4.38
N LEU A 89 -10.99 13.23 3.04
CA LEU A 89 -9.97 12.74 2.11
C LEU A 89 -8.66 13.54 2.20
N GLU A 90 -8.74 14.86 2.38
CA GLU A 90 -7.56 15.72 2.52
C GLU A 90 -6.76 15.38 3.78
N LEU A 91 -7.45 15.06 4.89
CA LEU A 91 -6.80 14.56 6.10
C LEU A 91 -6.05 13.25 5.83
N TYR A 92 -6.65 12.32 5.11
CA TYR A 92 -6.02 11.03 4.81
C TYR A 92 -4.81 11.18 3.89
N GLU A 93 -4.92 12.02 2.85
CA GLU A 93 -3.79 12.32 1.97
C GLU A 93 -2.62 12.91 2.77
N ASN A 94 -2.89 13.91 3.61
CA ASN A 94 -1.86 14.52 4.46
C ASN A 94 -1.23 13.52 5.44
N GLN A 95 -2.04 12.65 6.07
CA GLN A 95 -1.54 11.61 6.96
C GLN A 95 -0.66 10.59 6.22
N PHE A 96 -1.07 10.17 5.04
CA PHE A 96 -0.30 9.25 4.20
C PHE A 96 1.01 9.88 3.74
N LEU A 97 0.98 11.13 3.26
CA LEU A 97 2.20 11.86 2.89
C LEU A 97 3.16 11.99 4.08
N HIS A 98 2.65 12.34 5.26
CA HIS A 98 3.46 12.43 6.46
C HIS A 98 4.15 11.09 6.77
N PHE A 99 3.37 10.01 6.85
CA PHE A 99 3.88 8.67 7.13
C PHE A 99 4.94 8.20 6.11
N ILE A 100 4.68 8.39 4.82
CA ILE A 100 5.62 8.00 3.75
C ILE A 100 6.91 8.81 3.85
N ASN A 101 6.80 10.12 4.14
CA ASN A 101 7.98 10.96 4.33
C ASN A 101 8.80 10.55 5.56
N GLN A 102 8.15 10.14 6.66
CA GLN A 102 8.85 9.59 7.81
C GLN A 102 9.59 8.31 7.44
N ILE A 103 8.93 7.36 6.78
CA ILE A 103 9.58 6.11 6.35
C ILE A 103 10.80 6.38 5.46
N ARG A 104 10.65 7.26 4.47
CA ARG A 104 11.72 7.59 3.51
C ARG A 104 12.94 8.22 4.17
N ASN A 105 12.73 9.09 5.16
CA ASN A 105 13.79 9.94 5.69
C ASN A 105 14.37 9.42 7.01
N GLU A 106 13.61 8.65 7.78
CA GLU A 106 13.98 8.26 9.14
C GLU A 106 14.40 6.79 9.27
N ILE A 107 14.08 5.95 8.27
CA ILE A 107 14.40 4.51 8.30
C ILE A 107 15.42 4.18 7.21
N PRO A 108 16.72 4.09 7.56
CA PRO A 108 17.77 3.66 6.63
C PRO A 108 17.47 2.27 6.08
N ASP A 109 17.75 2.09 4.79
CA ASP A 109 17.59 0.82 4.09
C ASP A 109 16.19 0.17 4.22
N VAL A 110 15.13 0.97 4.39
CA VAL A 110 13.76 0.43 4.56
C VAL A 110 13.34 -0.51 3.43
N TYR A 111 13.87 -0.30 2.21
CA TYR A 111 13.64 -1.17 1.05
C TYR A 111 13.93 -2.66 1.32
N LYS A 112 14.81 -2.99 2.27
CA LYS A 112 15.14 -4.38 2.63
C LYS A 112 13.94 -5.16 3.14
N VAL A 113 12.92 -4.48 3.69
CA VAL A 113 11.70 -5.13 4.19
C VAL A 113 10.97 -5.89 3.09
N PHE A 114 11.07 -5.46 1.83
CA PHE A 114 10.41 -6.13 0.70
C PHE A 114 11.06 -7.46 0.29
N TYR A 115 12.23 -7.76 0.85
CA TYR A 115 13.01 -8.96 0.54
C TYR A 115 13.01 -9.98 1.68
N PHE A 116 12.11 -9.84 2.65
CA PHE A 116 12.00 -10.72 3.81
C PHE A 116 11.82 -12.21 3.47
N ARG A 117 11.18 -12.52 2.34
CA ARG A 117 10.99 -13.91 1.86
C ARG A 117 12.19 -14.45 1.10
N LYS A 118 12.96 -13.57 0.45
CA LYS A 118 14.13 -13.93 -0.35
C LYS A 118 15.04 -12.70 -0.55
N PRO A 119 16.16 -12.59 0.19
CA PRO A 119 17.16 -11.56 -0.08
C PRO A 119 17.77 -11.76 -1.48
N PRO A 120 18.22 -10.67 -2.13
CA PRO A 120 18.85 -10.74 -3.46
C PRO A 120 20.14 -11.55 -3.48
#